data_AF-A0A7X5RMH2-F1
#
_entry.id   AF-A0A7X5RMH2-F1
#
_cell.length_a   1.000
_cell.length_b   1.000
_cell.length_c   1.000
_cell.angle_alpha   90.00
_cell.angle_beta   90.00
_cell.angle_gamma   90.00
#
_symmetry.space_group_name_H-M   'P 1'
#
loop_
_entity.id
_entity.type
_entity.pdbx_description
1 polymer ?
#
loop_
_entity_poly.entity_id
_entity_poly.type
_entity_poly.pdbx_seq_one_letter_code
_entity_poly.pdbx_strand_id
1 'polypeptide(L)' 'MMNCMGETMGVGMMIGMGLIWLLVVVVLIGAVAALWKYLRSDKARDE' A
#
# COMPACT_ATOMS: atom_id res chain seq x y z
N MET A 1 26.38 -2.29 28.89
CA MET A 1 26.10 -2.65 27.48
C MET A 1 24.58 -2.79 27.28
N MET A 2 23.82 -1.68 27.37
CA MET A 2 22.33 -1.69 27.31
C MET A 2 21.73 -0.79 26.22
N ASN A 3 22.56 -0.14 25.38
CA ASN A 3 22.07 0.79 24.35
C ASN A 3 21.80 0.15 22.98
N CYS A 4 22.42 -0.99 22.62
CA CYS A 4 22.26 -1.57 21.27
C CYS A 4 20.88 -2.23 21.03
N MET A 5 20.17 -2.64 22.08
CA MET A 5 18.84 -3.27 21.95
C MET A 5 17.71 -2.25 21.75
N GLY A 6 17.87 -1.01 22.23
CA GLY A 6 16.86 0.03 22.07
C GLY A 6 16.79 0.59 20.64
N GLU A 7 17.95 0.75 19.99
CA GLU A 7 18.01 1.23 18.59
C GLU A 7 17.39 0.25 17.60
N THR A 8 17.59 -1.07 17.78
CA THR A 8 17.03 -2.08 16.88
C THR A 8 15.50 -2.18 16.99
N MET A 9 14.93 -1.98 18.18
CA MET A 9 13.48 -1.97 18.39
C MET A 9 12.79 -0.76 17.74
N GLY A 10 13.43 0.42 17.74
CA GLY A 10 12.89 1.64 17.11
C GLY A 10 12.92 1.61 15.59
N VAL A 11 14.02 1.11 15.01
CA VAL A 11 14.20 1.06 13.54
C VAL A 11 13.23 0.08 12.89
N GLY A 12 13.02 -1.10 13.49
CA GLY A 12 12.07 -2.09 12.96
C GLY A 12 10.62 -1.57 12.92
N MET A 13 10.24 -0.78 13.92
CA MET A 13 8.90 -0.21 14.02
C MET A 13 8.69 0.94 13.02
N MET A 14 9.70 1.78 12.77
CA MET A 14 9.64 2.85 11.77
C MET A 14 9.55 2.32 10.34
N ILE A 15 10.34 1.30 10.00
CA ILE A 15 10.31 0.70 8.65
C ILE A 15 8.98 -0.05 8.43
N GLY A 16 8.51 -0.80 9.43
CA GLY A 16 7.24 -1.54 9.33
C GLY A 16 6.06 -0.62 8.98
N MET A 17 5.96 0.52 9.66
CA MET A 17 4.88 1.50 9.42
C MET A 17 4.93 2.09 8.01
N GLY A 18 6.13 2.47 7.54
CA GLY A 18 6.32 2.98 6.19
C GLY A 18 5.98 1.96 5.11
N LEU A 19 6.36 0.69 5.32
CA LEU A 19 6.08 -0.40 4.38
C LEU A 19 4.58 -0.67 4.26
N ILE A 20 3.86 -0.69 5.39
CA ILE A 20 2.41 -0.88 5.44
C ILE A 20 1.72 0.26 4.69
N TRP A 21 2.15 1.51 4.90
CA TRP A 21 1.57 2.66 4.21
C TRP A 21 1.75 2.56 2.69
N LEU A 22 2.93 2.15 2.21
CA LEU A 22 3.17 1.92 0.78
C LEU A 22 2.28 0.82 0.20
N LEU A 23 2.10 -0.29 0.93
CA LEU A 23 1.21 -1.38 0.50
C LEU A 23 -0.24 -0.88 0.36
N VAL A 24 -0.73 -0.08 1.31
CA VAL A 24 -2.08 0.51 1.26
C VAL A 24 -2.23 1.40 0.03
N VAL A 25 -1.25 2.26 -0.26
CA VAL A 25 -1.26 3.13 -1.44
C VAL A 25 -1.28 2.32 -2.74
N VAL A 26 -0.47 1.27 -2.84
CA VAL A 26 -0.44 0.38 -4.02
C VAL A 26 -1.79 -0.31 -4.23
N VAL A 27 -2.39 -0.84 -3.17
CA VAL A 27 -3.72 -1.46 -3.23
C VAL A 27 -4.79 -0.44 -3.65
N LEU A 28 -4.72 0.79 -3.12
CA LEU A 28 -5.68 1.85 -3.44
C LEU A 28 -5.59 2.25 -4.93
N ILE A 29 -4.38 2.45 -5.44
CA ILE A 29 -4.15 2.76 -6.86
C ILE A 29 -4.62 1.58 -7.73
N GLY A 30 -4.28 0.34 -7.35
CA GLY A 30 -4.71 -0.86 -8.05
C GLY A 30 -6.23 -1.00 -8.10
N ALA A 31 -6.91 -0.72 -6.99
CA ALA A 31 -8.37 -0.73 -6.90
C ALA A 31 -9.00 0.33 -7.80
N VAL A 32 -8.47 1.56 -7.80
CA VAL A 32 -8.94 2.64 -8.70
C VAL A 32 -8.70 2.29 -10.17
N ALA A 33 -7.53 1.74 -10.50
CA ALA A 33 -7.20 1.32 -11.88
C ALA A 33 -8.10 0.17 -12.35
N ALA A 34 -8.36 -0.81 -11.47
CA ALA A 34 -9.30 -1.88 -11.74
C ALA A 34 -10.71 -1.32 -11.94
N LEU A 35 -11.19 -0.47 -11.03
CA LEU A 35 -12.51 0.14 -11.13
C LEU A 35 -12.65 1.00 -12.39
N TRP A 36 -11.62 1.75 -12.76
CA TRP A 36 -11.57 2.50 -14.01
C TRP A 36 -11.66 1.58 -15.23
N LYS A 37 -10.93 0.45 -15.21
CA LYS A 37 -10.98 -0.54 -16.29
C LYS A 37 -12.33 -1.24 -16.36
N TYR A 38 -12.94 -1.56 -15.22
CA TYR A 38 -14.29 -2.11 -15.16
C TYR A 38 -15.31 -1.13 -15.72
N LEU A 39 -15.35 0.13 -15.24
CA LEU A 39 -16.26 1.15 -15.78
C LEU A 39 -16.04 1.42 -17.27
N ARG A 40 -14.78 1.37 -17.74
CA ARG A 40 -14.45 1.55 -19.16
C ARG A 40 -14.85 0.35 -20.02
N SER A 41 -14.72 -0.87 -19.52
CA SER A 41 -15.18 -2.08 -20.22
C SER A 41 -16.69 -2.26 -20.18
N ASP A 42 -17.36 -1.78 -19.13
CA ASP A 42 -18.83 -1.85 -19.02
C ASP A 42 -19.52 -0.91 -20.01
N LYS A 43 -18.95 0.30 -20.23
CA LYS A 43 -19.41 1.23 -21.27
C LYS A 43 -19.32 0.70 -22.72
N ALA A 44 -18.65 -0.42 -22.96
CA ALA A 44 -18.55 -1.03 -24.29
C ALA A 44 -19.62 -2.13 -24.54
N ARG A 45 -20.50 -2.40 -23.56
CA ARG A 45 -21.56 -3.41 -23.67
C ARG A 45 -22.98 -2.83 -23.79
N ASP A 46 -23.10 -1.51 -23.81
CA ASP A 46 -24.38 -0.80 -23.89
C ASP A 46 -24.62 -0.12 -25.27
N GLU A 47 -23.80 -0.44 -26.29
CA GLU A 47 -24.04 -0.04 -27.70
C GLU A 47 -24.14 -1.24 -28.63
#